data_AF-A0A9X8VME5-F1
#
_entry.id   AF-A0A9X8VME5-F1
#
_cell.length_a   1.000
_cell.length_b   1.000
_cell.length_c   1.000
_cell.angle_alpha   90.00
_cell.angle_beta   90.00
_cell.angle_gamma   90.00
#
_symmetry.space_group_name_H-M   'P 1'
#
loop_
_entity.id
_entity.type
_entity.pdbx_description
1 polymer ?
#
loop_
_entity_poly.entity_id
_entity_poly.type
_entity_poly.pdbx_seq_one_letter_code
_entity_poly.pdbx_strand_id
1 'polypeptide(L)'
;SGKVGKALQDEVRDRASRSVDLSISLEPLPDPNNRLTLSSTRKDKHGLACPDIHYDVGDYVRKGLEVVKTQLRQIGDLFDAQEFVINDKLNANNHIMGGTIMGSDPTNSVVNGNCRAHDHDNLWIPGGGAMVSASVVNTTLTMAALGLKAANDVLRALERK
;
A
#
# COMPACT_ATOMS: atom_id res chain seq x y z
N SER A 1 -1.61 36.17 6.23
CA SER A 1 -1.68 37.53 5.64
C SER A 1 -3.07 37.73 5.05
N GLY A 2 -3.87 38.67 5.55
CA GLY A 2 -5.26 38.89 5.10
C GLY A 2 -5.37 39.55 3.72
N LYS A 3 -4.71 39.00 2.68
CA LYS A 3 -4.75 39.54 1.31
C LYS A 3 -6.15 39.36 0.71
N VAL A 4 -6.62 40.34 -0.07
CA VAL A 4 -7.90 40.32 -0.80
C VAL A 4 -7.74 40.92 -2.21
N GLY A 5 -8.75 40.73 -3.07
CA GLY A 5 -8.77 41.32 -4.41
C GLY A 5 -7.60 40.89 -5.30
N LYS A 6 -7.07 41.81 -6.11
CA LYS A 6 -5.97 41.53 -7.04
C LYS A 6 -4.73 40.95 -6.36
N ALA A 7 -4.36 41.46 -5.18
CA ALA A 7 -3.19 40.99 -4.43
C ALA A 7 -3.32 39.53 -3.96
N LEU A 8 -4.55 39.06 -3.64
CA LEU A 8 -4.80 37.65 -3.35
C LEU A 8 -4.70 36.80 -4.63
N GLN A 9 -5.27 37.28 -5.74
CA GLN A 9 -5.23 36.57 -7.01
C GLN A 9 -3.80 36.39 -7.52
N ASP A 10 -2.96 37.42 -7.41
CA ASP A 10 -1.56 37.37 -7.83
C ASP A 10 -0.76 36.38 -6.97
N GLU A 11 -0.97 36.37 -5.64
CA GLU A 11 -0.36 35.40 -4.73
C GLU A 11 -0.78 33.95 -5.04
N VAL A 12 -2.07 33.72 -5.28
CA VAL A 12 -2.59 32.39 -5.62
C VAL A 12 -1.98 31.90 -6.93
N ARG A 13 -1.86 32.76 -7.94
CA ARG A 13 -1.23 32.41 -9.23
C ARG A 13 0.25 32.07 -9.07
N ASP A 14 1.01 32.90 -8.34
CA ASP A 14 2.43 32.65 -8.09
C ASP A 14 2.60 31.29 -7.38
N ARG A 15 1.90 31.06 -6.26
CA ARG A 15 1.97 29.79 -5.52
C ARG A 15 1.52 28.59 -6.35
N ALA A 16 0.37 28.66 -7.03
CA ALA A 16 -0.15 27.54 -7.82
C ALA A 16 0.77 27.16 -8.99
N SER A 17 1.46 28.13 -9.58
CA SER A 17 2.38 27.89 -10.71
C SER A 17 3.76 27.36 -10.29
N ARG A 18 4.10 27.46 -9.00
CA ARG A 18 5.45 27.17 -8.48
C ARG A 18 5.50 26.18 -7.33
N SER A 19 4.35 25.62 -6.95
CA SER A 19 4.28 24.57 -5.92
C SER A 19 4.56 23.20 -6.53
N VAL A 20 5.38 22.42 -5.83
CA VAL A 20 5.64 21.01 -6.16
C VAL A 20 5.32 20.19 -4.92
N ASP A 21 4.58 19.10 -5.10
CA ASP A 21 4.35 18.10 -4.06
C ASP A 21 5.07 16.80 -4.43
N LEU A 22 5.81 16.25 -3.48
CA LEU A 22 6.52 14.99 -3.63
C LEU A 22 6.03 14.01 -2.57
N SER A 23 5.48 12.90 -3.04
CA SER A 23 5.05 11.79 -2.18
C SER A 23 6.00 10.61 -2.35
N ILE A 24 6.46 10.06 -1.23
CA ILE A 24 7.44 8.96 -1.21
C ILE A 24 6.78 7.71 -0.63
N SER A 25 6.90 6.58 -1.34
CA SER A 25 6.50 5.27 -0.84
C SER A 25 7.75 4.48 -0.45
N LEU A 26 7.80 4.06 0.81
CA LEU A 26 8.80 3.13 1.32
C LEU A 26 8.18 1.74 1.42
N GLU A 27 8.94 0.70 1.09
CA GLU A 27 8.47 -0.68 1.15
C GLU A 27 8.52 -1.19 2.61
N PRO A 28 7.39 -1.47 3.27
CA PRO A 28 7.38 -2.30 4.47
C PRO A 28 7.65 -3.76 4.08
N LEU A 29 8.54 -4.41 4.82
CA LEU A 29 8.79 -5.84 4.64
C LEU A 29 7.65 -6.66 5.26
N PRO A 30 7.36 -7.87 4.73
CA PRO A 30 6.42 -8.78 5.36
C PRO A 30 6.88 -9.13 6.78
N ASP A 31 6.02 -8.91 7.77
CA ASP A 31 6.25 -9.27 9.17
C ASP A 31 5.02 -10.03 9.68
N PRO A 32 5.15 -11.28 10.17
CA PRO A 32 4.02 -12.03 10.71
C PRO A 32 3.37 -11.38 11.94
N ASN A 33 4.05 -10.45 12.61
CA ASN A 33 3.47 -9.66 13.71
C ASN A 33 2.51 -8.57 13.21
N ASN A 34 2.70 -8.12 11.96
CA ASN A 34 1.76 -7.23 11.29
C ASN A 34 0.57 -8.06 10.79
N ARG A 35 -0.57 -7.93 11.47
CA ARG A 35 -1.72 -8.82 11.24
C ARG A 35 -3.04 -8.08 11.31
N LEU A 36 -3.99 -8.58 10.52
CA LEU A 36 -5.39 -8.26 10.61
C LEU A 36 -6.11 -9.49 11.19
N THR A 37 -6.84 -9.28 12.28
CA THR A 37 -7.71 -10.30 12.89
C THR A 37 -9.14 -9.79 12.93
N LEU A 38 -10.11 -10.68 13.10
CA LEU A 38 -11.50 -10.30 13.31
C LEU A 38 -11.77 -10.07 14.79
N SER A 39 -12.43 -8.97 15.12
CA SER A 39 -12.77 -8.61 16.49
C SER A 39 -13.83 -9.56 17.06
N SER A 40 -13.64 -9.98 18.31
CA SER A 40 -14.63 -10.81 19.03
C SER A 40 -15.79 -10.01 19.62
N THR A 41 -15.66 -8.69 19.72
CA THR A 41 -16.63 -7.81 20.42
C THR A 41 -17.20 -6.70 19.53
N ARG A 42 -16.42 -6.21 18.55
CA ARG A 42 -16.86 -5.14 17.65
C ARG A 42 -17.47 -5.71 16.39
N LYS A 43 -18.68 -5.25 16.07
CA LYS A 43 -19.37 -5.56 14.81
C LYS A 43 -19.66 -4.28 14.05
N ASP A 44 -19.66 -4.38 12.72
CA ASP A 44 -20.10 -3.29 11.85
C ASP A 44 -21.63 -3.21 11.79
N LYS A 45 -22.14 -2.25 11.02
CA LYS A 45 -23.59 -2.05 10.82
C LYS A 45 -24.31 -3.23 10.15
N HIS A 46 -23.58 -4.18 9.59
CA HIS A 46 -24.10 -5.39 8.95
C HIS A 46 -23.95 -6.62 9.85
N GLY A 47 -23.41 -6.47 11.06
CA GLY A 47 -23.20 -7.56 12.01
C GLY A 47 -21.92 -8.38 11.75
N LEU A 48 -21.07 -7.97 10.80
CA LEU A 48 -19.78 -8.60 10.55
C LEU A 48 -18.77 -8.14 11.59
N ALA A 49 -17.87 -9.04 12.01
CA ALA A 49 -16.80 -8.68 12.93
C ALA A 49 -15.89 -7.61 12.30
N CYS A 50 -15.63 -6.53 13.04
CA CYS A 50 -14.72 -5.48 12.58
C CYS A 50 -13.28 -5.99 12.53
N PRO A 51 -12.42 -5.44 11.65
CA PRO A 51 -11.00 -5.75 11.67
C PRO A 51 -10.30 -5.12 12.89
N ASP A 52 -9.48 -5.91 13.57
CA ASP A 52 -8.48 -5.48 14.55
C ASP A 52 -7.10 -5.57 13.88
N ILE A 53 -6.40 -4.44 13.77
CA ILE A 53 -5.14 -4.33 13.02
C ILE A 53 -4.00 -4.06 14.00
N HIS A 54 -2.97 -4.90 13.93
CA HIS A 54 -1.67 -4.66 14.57
C HIS A 54 -0.67 -4.39 13.46
N TYR A 55 -0.01 -3.23 13.50
CA TYR A 55 0.89 -2.81 12.44
C TYR A 55 2.02 -1.93 12.96
N ASP A 56 3.25 -2.28 12.59
CA ASP A 56 4.46 -1.49 12.76
C ASP A 56 5.23 -1.48 11.43
N VAL A 57 5.72 -0.32 11.00
CA VAL A 57 6.48 -0.20 9.74
C VAL A 57 7.86 -0.84 9.78
N GLY A 58 8.36 -1.17 10.98
CA GLY A 58 9.68 -1.74 11.21
C GLY A 58 10.83 -0.74 11.07
N ASP A 59 12.00 -1.14 11.59
CA ASP A 59 13.21 -0.32 11.57
C ASP A 59 13.75 -0.09 10.15
N TYR A 60 13.49 -1.03 9.24
CA TYR A 60 13.89 -0.90 7.84
C TYR A 60 13.28 0.35 7.21
N VAL A 61 11.96 0.54 7.36
CA VAL A 61 11.26 1.73 6.84
C VAL A 61 11.70 2.99 7.56
N ARG A 62 11.82 2.95 8.90
CA ARG A 62 12.28 4.12 9.68
C ARG A 62 13.67 4.59 9.27
N LYS A 63 14.60 3.66 9.00
CA LYS A 63 15.94 3.99 8.48
C LYS A 63 15.87 4.53 7.05
N GLY A 64 15.02 3.95 6.20
CA GLY A 64 14.78 4.44 4.84
C GLY A 64 14.28 5.88 4.81
N LEU A 65 13.41 6.26 5.76
CA LEU A 65 12.90 7.62 5.90
C LEU A 65 14.02 8.65 6.14
N GLU A 66 15.03 8.32 6.94
CA GLU A 66 16.18 9.22 7.18
C GLU A 66 17.03 9.44 5.91
N VAL A 67 17.16 8.40 5.07
CA VAL A 67 17.81 8.53 3.75
C VAL A 67 16.97 9.40 2.82
N VAL A 68 15.66 9.18 2.76
CA VAL A 68 14.72 9.97 1.95
C VAL A 68 14.77 11.45 2.32
N LYS A 69 14.82 11.79 3.61
CA LYS A 69 14.94 13.18 4.06
C LYS A 69 16.16 13.88 3.47
N THR A 70 17.27 13.16 3.34
CA THR A 70 18.51 13.69 2.75
C THR A 70 18.34 13.93 1.26
N GLN A 71 17.74 12.97 0.54
CA GLN A 71 17.46 13.10 -0.90
C GLN A 71 16.45 14.22 -1.21
N LEU A 72 15.39 14.36 -0.41
CA LEU A 72 14.41 15.44 -0.58
C LEU A 72 15.05 16.82 -0.40
N ARG A 73 15.98 16.99 0.54
CA ARG A 73 16.73 18.25 0.69
C ARG A 73 17.57 18.55 -0.56
N GLN A 74 18.28 17.55 -1.09
CA GLN A 74 19.04 17.71 -2.34
C GLN A 74 18.14 18.12 -3.51
N ILE A 75 16.94 17.53 -3.62
CA ILE A 75 15.95 17.93 -4.63
C ILE A 75 15.49 19.38 -4.39
N GLY A 76 15.22 19.76 -3.14
CA GLY A 76 14.88 21.14 -2.77
C GLY A 76 15.94 22.15 -3.20
N ASP A 77 17.22 21.84 -2.94
CA ASP A 77 18.36 22.68 -3.34
C ASP A 77 18.44 22.84 -4.87
N LEU A 78 18.23 21.75 -5.63
CA LEU A 78 18.22 21.78 -7.10
C LEU A 78 17.07 22.62 -7.67
N PHE A 79 15.96 22.71 -6.95
CA PHE A 79 14.79 23.50 -7.34
C PHE A 79 14.86 24.96 -6.86
N ASP A 80 15.90 25.32 -6.11
CA ASP A 80 15.98 26.60 -5.38
C ASP A 80 14.70 26.86 -4.56
N ALA A 81 14.26 25.83 -3.83
CA ALA A 81 13.00 25.83 -3.11
C ALA A 81 13.00 26.89 -1.99
N GLN A 82 12.12 27.88 -2.12
CA GLN A 82 12.01 28.99 -1.15
C GLN A 82 11.18 28.62 0.10
N GLU A 83 10.14 27.80 -0.09
CA GLU A 83 9.31 27.23 0.98
C GLU A 83 9.46 25.71 0.94
N PHE A 84 10.25 25.14 1.86
CA PHE A 84 10.55 23.70 1.88
C PHE A 84 10.15 23.06 3.20
N VAL A 85 9.21 22.11 3.13
CA VAL A 85 8.69 21.39 4.29
C VAL A 85 8.72 19.89 4.00
N ILE A 86 9.35 19.12 4.89
CA ILE A 86 9.23 17.67 4.90
C ILE A 86 8.24 17.28 5.99
N ASN A 87 7.14 16.64 5.60
CA ASN A 87 6.26 15.94 6.54
C ASN A 87 6.72 14.49 6.64
N ASP A 88 7.31 14.13 7.78
CA ASP A 88 7.88 12.80 8.01
C ASP A 88 6.96 11.87 8.79
N LYS A 89 5.70 12.27 9.01
CA LYS A 89 4.69 11.39 9.58
C LYS A 89 4.34 10.29 8.59
N LEU A 90 4.53 9.05 9.03
CA LEU A 90 4.11 7.87 8.29
C LEU A 90 2.59 7.88 8.10
N ASN A 91 2.15 7.69 6.87
CA ASN A 91 0.73 7.67 6.49
C ASN A 91 0.38 6.36 5.77
N ALA A 92 -0.90 6.00 5.79
CA ALA A 92 -1.40 4.91 4.97
C ALA A 92 -1.48 5.36 3.50
N ASN A 93 -1.07 4.49 2.58
CA ASN A 93 -1.14 4.71 1.12
C ASN A 93 -2.28 3.92 0.44
N ASN A 94 -3.18 3.32 1.24
CA ASN A 94 -4.30 2.48 0.80
C ASN A 94 -3.91 1.20 0.02
N HIS A 95 -2.64 0.81 0.02
CA HIS A 95 -2.17 -0.43 -0.60
C HIS A 95 -2.15 -1.57 0.44
N ILE A 96 -3.31 -2.14 0.75
CA ILE A 96 -3.43 -3.24 1.74
C ILE A 96 -3.01 -4.57 1.09
N MET A 97 -2.01 -5.23 1.66
CA MET A 97 -1.37 -6.41 1.07
C MET A 97 -1.04 -7.51 2.10
N GLY A 98 -0.73 -8.71 1.63
CA GLY A 98 -0.14 -9.79 2.43
C GLY A 98 -1.09 -10.53 3.37
N GLY A 99 -2.35 -10.10 3.53
CA GLY A 99 -3.31 -10.72 4.45
C GLY A 99 -3.70 -12.17 4.12
N THR A 100 -3.48 -12.63 2.89
CA THR A 100 -3.67 -14.03 2.45
C THR A 100 -2.46 -14.44 1.61
N ILE A 101 -1.27 -14.28 2.19
CA ILE A 101 0.02 -14.27 1.49
C ILE A 101 0.21 -15.49 0.58
N MET A 102 0.79 -15.25 -0.60
CA MET A 102 1.11 -16.30 -1.57
C MET A 102 2.42 -17.01 -1.23
N GLY A 103 2.50 -18.32 -1.46
CA GLY A 103 3.73 -19.08 -1.27
C GLY A 103 3.67 -20.46 -1.90
N SER A 104 4.77 -21.22 -1.77
CA SER A 104 4.83 -22.62 -2.21
C SER A 104 4.59 -23.61 -1.07
N ASP A 105 4.64 -23.15 0.18
CA ASP A 105 4.53 -23.96 1.39
C ASP A 105 3.22 -23.63 2.13
N PRO A 106 2.28 -24.59 2.26
CA PRO A 106 1.01 -24.35 2.94
C PRO A 106 1.16 -24.05 4.44
N THR A 107 2.32 -24.32 5.05
CA THR A 107 2.55 -24.06 6.48
C THR A 107 2.82 -22.58 6.78
N ASN A 108 3.16 -21.78 5.76
CA ASN A 108 3.50 -20.37 5.91
C ASN A 108 2.82 -19.45 4.88
N SER A 109 1.90 -19.99 4.07
CA SER A 109 1.16 -19.22 3.06
C SER A 109 -0.27 -19.72 2.91
N VAL A 110 -1.16 -18.84 2.46
CA VAL A 110 -2.60 -19.11 2.34
C VAL A 110 -2.96 -19.60 0.95
N VAL A 111 -2.30 -19.04 -0.08
CA VAL A 111 -2.55 -19.37 -1.47
C VAL A 111 -1.27 -19.75 -2.20
N ASN A 112 -1.39 -20.63 -3.19
CA ASN A 112 -0.29 -20.98 -4.07
C ASN A 112 -0.02 -19.91 -5.14
N GLY A 113 0.96 -20.16 -6.01
CA GLY A 113 1.35 -19.28 -7.11
C GLY A 113 0.22 -18.83 -8.05
N ASN A 114 -0.90 -19.55 -8.13
CA ASN A 114 -2.06 -19.21 -8.96
C ASN A 114 -3.17 -18.48 -8.17
N CYS A 115 -2.86 -18.01 -6.95
CA CYS A 115 -3.82 -17.48 -5.99
C CYS A 115 -4.88 -18.49 -5.52
N ARG A 116 -4.66 -19.80 -5.71
CA ARG A 116 -5.57 -20.85 -5.23
C ARG A 116 -5.23 -21.21 -3.79
N ALA A 117 -6.23 -21.28 -2.92
CA ALA A 117 -6.04 -21.66 -1.53
C ALA A 117 -5.43 -23.05 -1.43
N HIS A 118 -4.48 -23.25 -0.51
CA HIS A 118 -3.87 -24.57 -0.32
C HIS A 118 -4.86 -25.62 0.18
N ASP A 119 -5.77 -25.23 1.06
CA ASP A 119 -6.70 -26.14 1.74
C ASP A 119 -7.95 -26.49 0.91
N HIS A 120 -8.18 -25.77 -0.20
CA HIS A 120 -9.42 -25.88 -0.97
C HIS A 120 -9.17 -25.84 -2.48
N ASP A 121 -9.50 -26.95 -3.13
CA ASP A 121 -9.34 -27.11 -4.57
C ASP A 121 -10.24 -26.19 -5.43
N ASN A 122 -11.22 -25.52 -4.83
CA ASN A 122 -12.19 -24.70 -5.56
C ASN A 122 -12.26 -23.25 -5.05
N LEU A 123 -11.22 -22.76 -4.37
CA LEU A 123 -11.17 -21.41 -3.82
C LEU A 123 -9.93 -20.64 -4.33
N TRP A 124 -10.15 -19.45 -4.88
CA TRP A 124 -9.10 -18.53 -5.32
C TRP A 124 -9.27 -17.16 -4.66
N ILE A 125 -8.16 -16.55 -4.26
CA ILE A 125 -8.12 -15.27 -3.54
C ILE A 125 -7.11 -14.33 -4.23
N PRO A 126 -7.39 -13.85 -5.46
CA PRO A 126 -6.52 -12.87 -6.11
C PRO A 126 -6.64 -11.49 -5.46
N GLY A 127 -5.60 -10.66 -5.59
CA GLY A 127 -5.59 -9.27 -5.13
C GLY A 127 -4.44 -8.96 -4.17
N GLY A 128 -4.56 -7.85 -3.43
CA GLY A 128 -3.49 -7.35 -2.56
C GLY A 128 -3.12 -8.35 -1.46
N GLY A 129 -4.10 -9.06 -0.90
CA GLY A 129 -3.88 -10.08 0.13
C GLY A 129 -2.87 -11.16 -0.28
N ALA A 130 -2.85 -11.55 -1.55
CA ALA A 130 -1.92 -12.54 -2.08
C ALA A 130 -0.52 -12.00 -2.40
N MET A 131 -0.31 -10.68 -2.39
CA MET A 131 0.99 -10.09 -2.70
C MET A 131 1.99 -10.31 -1.56
N VAL A 132 3.17 -10.83 -1.91
CA VAL A 132 4.25 -11.17 -0.97
C VAL A 132 5.22 -10.02 -0.69
N SER A 133 5.23 -9.01 -1.55
CA SER A 133 6.05 -7.81 -1.41
C SER A 133 5.19 -6.58 -1.66
N ALA A 134 5.45 -5.54 -0.89
CA ALA A 134 4.68 -4.31 -0.98
C ALA A 134 5.15 -3.42 -2.15
N SER A 135 6.41 -3.58 -2.57
CA SER A 135 7.06 -2.71 -3.55
C SER A 135 7.01 -1.22 -3.13
N VAL A 136 7.35 -0.34 -4.06
CA VAL A 136 7.30 1.13 -3.90
C VAL A 136 6.40 1.80 -4.94
N VAL A 137 5.59 1.01 -5.64
CA VAL A 137 4.66 1.46 -6.69
C VAL A 137 3.22 1.11 -6.34
N ASN A 138 2.26 1.75 -7.02
CA ASN A 138 0.85 1.43 -6.87
C ASN A 138 0.54 0.00 -7.30
N THR A 139 -0.26 -0.69 -6.50
CA THR A 139 -0.37 -2.16 -6.53
C THR A 139 -1.52 -2.67 -7.39
N THR A 140 -2.48 -1.81 -7.76
CA THR A 140 -3.71 -2.19 -8.46
C THR A 140 -3.44 -2.92 -9.79
N LEU A 141 -2.41 -2.54 -10.54
CA LEU A 141 -2.07 -3.22 -11.80
C LEU A 141 -1.61 -4.66 -11.54
N THR A 142 -0.78 -4.88 -10.52
CA THR A 142 -0.37 -6.23 -10.09
C THR A 142 -1.56 -7.03 -9.60
N MET A 143 -2.48 -6.42 -8.85
CA MET A 143 -3.72 -7.06 -8.41
C MET A 143 -4.58 -7.52 -9.59
N ALA A 144 -4.70 -6.70 -10.64
CA ALA A 144 -5.40 -7.07 -11.88
C ALA A 144 -4.71 -8.26 -12.58
N ALA A 145 -3.37 -8.25 -12.66
CA ALA A 145 -2.60 -9.34 -13.24
C ALA A 145 -2.79 -10.66 -12.47
N LEU A 146 -2.81 -10.60 -11.12
CA LEU A 146 -3.13 -11.76 -10.27
C LEU A 146 -4.55 -12.26 -10.49
N GLY A 147 -5.52 -11.35 -10.68
CA GLY A 147 -6.89 -11.71 -11.06
C GLY A 147 -6.96 -12.50 -12.37
N LEU A 148 -6.26 -12.04 -13.42
CA LEU A 148 -6.19 -12.75 -14.70
C LEU A 148 -5.49 -14.11 -14.55
N LYS A 149 -4.43 -14.18 -13.74
CA LYS A 149 -3.72 -15.44 -13.46
C LYS A 149 -4.64 -16.46 -12.76
N ALA A 150 -5.38 -16.02 -11.75
CA ALA A 150 -6.35 -16.86 -11.05
C ALA A 150 -7.48 -17.33 -11.98
N ALA A 151 -8.02 -16.45 -12.82
CA ALA A 151 -9.05 -16.81 -13.79
C ALA A 151 -8.59 -17.91 -14.78
N ASN A 152 -7.36 -17.82 -15.26
CA ASN A 152 -6.78 -18.87 -16.11
C ASN A 152 -6.66 -20.22 -15.39
N ASP A 153 -6.31 -20.22 -14.10
CA ASP A 153 -6.24 -21.45 -13.29
C ASP A 153 -7.62 -22.04 -13.01
N VAL A 154 -8.63 -21.19 -12.77
CA VAL A 154 -10.04 -21.60 -12.68
C VAL A 154 -10.49 -22.31 -13.96
N LEU A 155 -10.22 -21.75 -15.15
CA LEU A 155 -10.58 -22.37 -16.42
C LEU A 155 -9.95 -23.76 -16.57
N ARG A 156 -8.65 -23.89 -16.29
CA ARG A 156 -7.95 -25.19 -16.33
C ARG A 156 -8.51 -26.19 -15.33
N ALA A 157 -8.95 -25.73 -14.15
CA ALA A 157 -9.55 -26.60 -13.14
C ALA A 157 -10.94 -27.08 -13.57
N LEU A 158 -11.70 -26.28 -14.32
CA LEU A 158 -13.00 -26.66 -14.87
C LEU A 158 -12.88 -27.64 -16.03
N GLU A 159 -11.88 -27.50 -16.90
CA GLU A 159 -11.63 -28.42 -18.03
C GLU A 159 -11.19 -29.82 -17.60
N ARG A 160 -10.70 -29.98 -16.37
CA ARG A 160 -10.26 -31.27 -15.81
C ARG A 160 -11.41 -32.09 -15.21
N LYS A 161 -12.62 -31.56 -15.19
CA LYS A 161 -13.84 -32.25 -14.74
C LYS A 161 -14.58 -32.86 -15.92
#